data_AF-A0A7S1WQ31-F1
#
_entry.id   AF-A0A7S1WQ31-F1
#
_cell.length_a   1.000
_cell.length_b   1.000
_cell.length_c   1.000
_cell.angle_alpha   90.00
_cell.angle_beta   90.00
_cell.angle_gamma   90.00
#
_symmetry.space_group_name_H-M   'P 1'
#
loop_
_entity.id
_entity.type
_entity.pdbx_description
1 polymer ?
#
loop_
_entity_poly.entity_id
_entity_poly.type
_entity_poly.pdbx_seq_one_letter_code
_entity_poly.pdbx_strand_id
1 'polypeptide(L)'
;RMVGIVEHYAASVCLFFAKARPGERLPKHCDCTDELASSLFQSPHESHGVPPHSINNLTQEDKSMIAELTKIDRSLYEHALERFKREADEVARTTGTKILC
;
A
#
# COMPACT_ATOMS: atom_id res chain seq x y z
N ARG A 1 1.54 12.49 9.43
CA ARG A 1 2.47 12.04 8.35
C ARG A 1 2.31 10.53 8.21
N MET A 2 2.30 10.01 6.99
CA MET A 2 2.15 8.58 6.70
C MET A 2 3.03 8.19 5.50
N VAL A 3 3.19 6.89 5.27
CA VAL A 3 3.75 6.32 4.05
C VAL A 3 2.71 5.38 3.46
N GLY A 4 2.47 5.46 2.16
CA GLY A 4 1.62 4.53 1.43
C GLY A 4 2.46 3.59 0.56
N ILE A 5 1.97 2.38 0.35
CA ILE A 5 2.59 1.33 -0.46
C ILE A 5 1.60 0.95 -1.56
N VAL A 6 2.02 1.03 -2.82
CA VAL A 6 1.13 0.83 -3.98
C VAL A 6 0.57 -0.59 -4.01
N GLU A 7 1.39 -1.58 -3.69
CA GLU A 7 1.00 -2.99 -3.58
C GLU A 7 -0.07 -3.22 -2.49
N HIS A 8 -0.21 -2.27 -1.56
CA HIS A 8 -1.19 -2.26 -0.48
C HIS A 8 -2.05 -0.98 -0.54
N TYR A 9 -2.51 -0.58 -1.72
CA TYR A 9 -3.20 0.69 -1.93
C TYR A 9 -4.44 0.88 -1.03
N ALA A 10 -5.32 -0.12 -0.95
CA ALA A 10 -6.52 -0.05 -0.09
C ALA A 10 -6.15 0.18 1.39
N ALA A 11 -5.19 -0.59 1.89
CA ALA A 11 -4.66 -0.45 3.25
C ALA A 11 -3.99 0.93 3.46
N SER A 12 -3.30 1.47 2.45
CA SER A 12 -2.71 2.81 2.49
C SER A 12 -3.78 3.90 2.63
N VAL A 13 -4.90 3.77 1.91
CA VAL A 13 -6.05 4.68 2.04
C VAL A 13 -6.68 4.57 3.44
N CYS A 14 -6.80 3.36 3.98
CA CYS A 14 -7.32 3.16 5.34
C CYS A 14 -6.39 3.72 6.43
N LEU A 15 -5.08 3.57 6.26
CA LEU A 15 -4.08 4.20 7.12
C LEU A 15 -4.17 5.73 7.05
N PHE A 16 -4.40 6.28 5.86
CA PHE A 16 -4.67 7.71 5.68
C PHE A 16 -5.89 8.15 6.48
N PHE A 17 -7.02 7.44 6.38
CA PHE A 17 -8.22 7.76 7.16
C PHE A 17 -7.95 7.75 8.67
N ALA A 18 -7.27 6.72 9.18
CA ALA A 18 -6.93 6.60 10.59
C ALA A 18 -6.10 7.78 11.11
N LYS A 19 -5.15 8.27 10.29
CA LYS A 19 -4.26 9.38 10.67
C LYS A 19 -4.87 10.76 10.42
N ALA A 20 -5.73 10.90 9.43
CA ALA A 20 -6.40 12.15 9.12
C ALA A 20 -7.54 12.44 10.10
N ARG A 21 -8.17 11.39 10.66
CA ARG A 21 -9.33 11.48 11.55
C ARG A 21 -9.14 10.57 12.77
N PRO A 22 -8.18 10.88 13.65
CA PRO A 22 -7.90 10.03 14.81
C PRO A 22 -9.11 9.94 15.73
N GLY A 23 -9.46 8.72 16.15
CA GLY A 23 -10.59 8.44 17.03
C GLY A 23 -11.94 8.29 16.32
N GLU A 24 -12.04 8.62 15.04
CA GLU A 24 -13.22 8.29 14.23
C GLU A 24 -13.21 6.81 13.83
N ARG A 25 -14.41 6.24 13.66
CA ARG A 25 -14.56 4.89 13.13
C ARG A 25 -14.08 4.86 11.67
N LEU A 26 -13.25 3.89 11.33
CA LEU A 26 -12.82 3.68 9.96
C LEU A 26 -13.98 3.27 9.04
N PRO A 27 -13.93 3.60 7.75
CA PRO A 27 -14.86 3.09 6.76
C PRO A 27 -14.95 1.56 6.82
N LYS A 28 -16.14 0.98 6.57
CA LYS A 28 -16.34 -0.48 6.64
C LYS A 28 -15.38 -1.26 5.74
N HIS A 29 -15.07 -0.73 4.56
CA HIS A 29 -14.16 -1.37 3.61
C HIS A 29 -12.71 -1.45 4.09
N CYS A 30 -12.38 -0.82 5.23
CA CYS A 30 -11.06 -0.94 5.84
C CYS A 30 -10.92 -2.16 6.73
N ASP A 31 -11.99 -2.89 7.04
CA ASP A 31 -11.87 -4.13 7.81
C ASP A 31 -11.57 -5.30 6.87
N CYS A 32 -10.31 -5.71 6.84
CA CYS A 32 -9.83 -6.80 6.01
C CYS A 32 -10.35 -8.18 6.44
N THR A 33 -10.94 -8.29 7.63
CA THR A 33 -11.50 -9.56 8.11
C THR A 33 -12.92 -9.79 7.62
N ASP A 34 -13.58 -8.72 7.13
CA ASP A 34 -14.86 -8.79 6.45
C ASP A 34 -14.64 -8.70 4.94
N GLU A 35 -14.54 -9.86 4.29
CA GLU A 35 -14.31 -9.98 2.84
C GLU A 35 -15.36 -9.21 2.03
N LEU A 36 -16.62 -9.22 2.48
CA LEU A 36 -17.72 -8.54 1.80
C LEU A 36 -17.55 -7.02 1.92
N ALA A 37 -17.24 -6.50 3.11
CA ALA A 37 -16.98 -5.08 3.29
C ALA A 37 -15.72 -4.63 2.54
N SER A 38 -14.65 -5.43 2.57
CA SER A 38 -13.40 -5.16 1.86
C SER A 38 -13.60 -5.07 0.34
N SER A 39 -14.47 -5.92 -0.23
CA SER A 39 -14.81 -5.88 -1.65
C SER A 39 -15.51 -4.59 -2.11
N LEU A 40 -16.04 -3.79 -1.18
CA LEU A 40 -16.65 -2.49 -1.47
C LEU A 40 -15.61 -1.44 -1.87
N PHE A 41 -14.32 -1.67 -1.59
CA PHE A 41 -13.27 -0.77 -2.03
C PHE A 41 -13.03 -0.92 -3.54
N GLN A 42 -13.64 -0.03 -4.32
CA GLN A 42 -13.38 0.08 -5.75
C GLN A 42 -12.16 0.99 -5.95
N SER A 43 -10.99 0.38 -6.21
CA SER A 43 -9.81 1.14 -6.61
C SER A 43 -9.97 1.58 -8.07
N PRO A 44 -10.10 2.89 -8.36
CA PRO A 44 -10.03 3.35 -9.74
C PRO A 44 -8.61 3.08 -10.25
N HIS A 45 -8.49 2.36 -11.36
CA HIS A 45 -7.23 2.21 -12.07
C HIS A 45 -7.25 3.13 -13.29
N GLU A 46 -6.62 4.28 -13.15
CA GLU A 46 -6.45 5.25 -14.24
C GLU A 46 -5.02 5.14 -14.77
N SER A 47 -4.88 4.85 -16.06
CA SER A 47 -3.55 4.71 -16.69
C SER A 47 -2.86 6.05 -16.94
N HIS A 48 -3.58 7.17 -16.86
CA HIS A 48 -3.06 8.51 -17.10
C HIS A 48 -2.24 8.64 -18.39
N GLY A 49 -2.62 7.90 -19.45
CA GLY A 49 -1.94 7.90 -20.74
C GLY A 49 -0.60 7.14 -20.77
N VAL A 50 -0.25 6.42 -19.70
CA VAL A 50 0.95 5.58 -19.64
C VAL A 50 0.79 4.40 -20.62
N PRO A 51 1.72 4.20 -21.56
CA PRO A 51 1.68 3.06 -22.47
C PRO A 51 1.72 1.73 -21.71
N PRO A 52 1.11 0.66 -22.24
CA PRO A 52 1.24 -0.67 -21.66
C PRO A 52 2.70 -1.07 -21.52
N HIS A 53 3.09 -1.48 -20.32
CA HIS A 53 4.44 -1.94 -20.01
C HIS A 53 4.36 -3.16 -19.10
N SER A 54 5.37 -4.01 -19.16
CA SER A 54 5.48 -5.20 -18.32
C SER A 54 6.94 -5.49 -18.01
N ILE A 55 7.21 -5.97 -16.79
CA ILE A 55 8.53 -6.47 -16.40
C ILE A 55 8.97 -7.69 -17.24
N ASN A 56 8.01 -8.36 -17.89
CA ASN A 56 8.27 -9.48 -18.80
C ASN A 56 8.88 -9.01 -20.13
N ASN A 57 8.77 -7.71 -20.46
CA ASN A 57 9.36 -7.15 -21.66
C ASN A 57 10.85 -6.77 -21.48
N LEU A 58 11.39 -6.88 -20.26
CA LEU A 58 12.77 -6.51 -19.94
C LEU A 58 13.69 -7.72 -20.03
N THR A 59 14.89 -7.53 -20.60
CA THR A 59 15.95 -8.54 -20.58
C THR A 59 16.52 -8.73 -19.17
N GLN A 60 17.31 -9.78 -18.94
CA GLN A 60 18.01 -9.95 -17.67
C GLN A 60 19.08 -8.87 -17.44
N GLU A 61 19.71 -8.39 -18.52
CA GLU A 61 20.67 -7.28 -18.45
C GLU A 61 19.99 -5.98 -18.01
N ASP A 62 18.83 -5.65 -18.59
CA ASP A 62 18.05 -4.47 -18.19
C ASP A 62 17.65 -4.54 -16.71
N LYS A 63 17.20 -5.72 -16.24
CA LYS A 63 16.81 -5.93 -14.84
C LYS A 63 18.00 -5.75 -13.90
N SER A 64 19.17 -6.25 -14.27
CA SER A 64 20.40 -6.08 -13.50
C SER A 64 20.80 -4.61 -13.41
N MET A 65 20.76 -3.90 -14.54
CA MET A 65 21.07 -2.47 -14.59
C MET A 65 20.09 -1.64 -13.74
N ILE A 66 18.78 -1.93 -13.82
CA ILE A 66 17.76 -1.29 -12.98
C ILE A 66 18.02 -1.58 -11.50
N ALA A 67 18.34 -2.83 -11.13
CA ALA A 67 18.60 -3.20 -9.75
C ALA A 67 19.82 -2.48 -9.16
N GLU A 68 20.88 -2.30 -9.94
CA GLU A 68 22.06 -1.53 -9.52
C GLU A 68 21.72 -0.03 -9.40
N LEU A 69 20.99 0.54 -10.37
CA LEU A 69 20.57 1.94 -10.33
C LEU A 69 19.64 2.25 -9.15
N THR A 70 18.76 1.33 -8.79
CA THR A 70 17.71 1.50 -7.75
C THR A 70 18.09 0.87 -6.41
N LYS A 71 19.37 0.51 -6.21
CA LYS A 71 19.82 -0.19 -5.00
C LYS A 71 19.49 0.55 -3.70
N ILE A 72 19.62 1.88 -3.70
CA ILE A 72 19.28 2.72 -2.54
C ILE A 72 17.76 2.80 -2.37
N ASP A 73 17.00 2.93 -3.46
CA ASP A 73 15.54 2.97 -3.43
C ASP A 73 14.96 1.67 -2.87
N ARG A 74 15.57 0.52 -3.18
CA ARG A 74 15.20 -0.76 -2.57
C ARG A 74 15.32 -0.73 -1.05
N SER A 75 16.44 -0.22 -0.53
CA SER A 75 16.62 -0.10 0.92
C SER A 75 15.62 0.89 1.52
N LEU A 76 15.34 2.02 0.85
CA LEU A 76 14.32 2.96 1.28
C LEU A 76 12.92 2.33 1.30
N TYR A 77 12.57 1.55 0.27
CA TYR A 77 11.31 0.83 0.16
C TYR A 77 11.15 -0.19 1.28
N GLU A 78 12.19 -0.95 1.62
CA GLU A 78 12.18 -1.90 2.74
C GLU A 78 11.85 -1.20 4.07
N HIS A 79 12.53 -0.08 4.37
CA HIS A 79 12.24 0.71 5.57
C HIS A 79 10.84 1.32 5.55
N ALA A 80 10.37 1.78 4.38
CA ALA A 80 9.03 2.29 4.18
C ALA A 80 7.97 1.21 4.43
N LEU A 81 8.18 -0.01 3.93
CA LEU A 81 7.30 -1.15 4.11
C LEU A 81 7.22 -1.59 5.57
N GLU A 82 8.36 -1.68 6.26
CA GLU A 82 8.39 -1.99 7.69
C GLU A 82 7.65 -0.94 8.52
N ARG A 83 7.87 0.34 8.21
CA ARG A 83 7.15 1.44 8.85
C ARG A 83 5.65 1.35 8.59
N PHE A 84 5.25 1.10 7.34
CA PHE A 84 3.85 0.97 6.96
C PHE A 84 3.17 -0.17 7.72
N LYS A 85 3.79 -1.35 7.77
CA LYS A 85 3.27 -2.51 8.54
C LYS A 85 3.09 -2.18 10.01
N ARG A 86 4.10 -1.57 10.65
CA ARG A 86 4.02 -1.15 12.06
C ARG A 86 2.90 -0.15 12.31
N GLU A 87 2.72 0.83 11.42
CA GLU A 87 1.64 1.81 11.54
C GLU A 87 0.26 1.16 11.32
N ALA A 88 0.14 0.17 10.43
CA ALA A 88 -1.09 -0.62 10.26
C ALA A 88 -1.43 -1.45 11.50
N ASP A 89 -0.44 -2.08 12.13
CA ASP A 89 -0.61 -2.83 13.39
C ASP A 89 -1.02 -1.92 14.55
N GLU A 90 -0.52 -0.68 14.57
CA GLU A 90 -0.96 0.35 15.53
C GLU A 90 -2.43 0.73 15.32
N VAL A 91 -2.88 0.90 14.08
CA VAL A 91 -4.29 1.12 13.77
C VAL A 91 -5.15 -0.04 14.26
N ALA A 92 -4.72 -1.29 14.01
CA ALA A 92 -5.44 -2.47 14.48
C ALA A 92 -5.57 -2.50 16.01
N ARG A 93 -4.50 -2.19 16.74
CA ARG A 93 -4.52 -2.14 18.22
C ARG A 93 -5.40 -1.03 18.78
N THR A 94 -5.44 0.12 18.12
CA THR A 94 -6.15 1.31 18.63
C THR A 94 -7.62 1.35 18.24
N THR A 95 -7.98 0.77 17.09
CA THR A 95 -9.35 0.81 16.56
C THR A 95 -10.07 -0.53 16.58
N GLY A 96 -9.34 -1.64 16.72
CA GLY A 96 -9.85 -3.00 16.55
C GLY A 96 -10.04 -3.41 15.08
N THR A 97 -9.77 -2.53 14.11
CA THR A 97 -9.92 -2.81 12.68
C THR A 97 -8.58 -3.18 12.05
N LYS A 98 -8.48 -4.38 11.49
CA LYS A 98 -7.29 -4.82 10.75
C LYS A 98 -7.38 -4.28 9.32
N ILE A 99 -6.45 -3.39 8.94
CA ILE A 99 -6.48 -2.73 7.63
C ILE A 99 -5.57 -3.36 6.58
N LEU A 100 -4.69 -4.28 6.98
CA LEU A 100 -3.73 -4.94 6.09
C LEU A 100 -4.14 -6.42 5.95
N CYS A 101 -4.50 -6.83 4.73
CA CYS A 101 -4.88 -8.21 4.38
C CYS A 101 -3.66 -9.14 4.32
#